data_AF-A0A916H537-F1
#
_entry.id   AF-A0A916H537-F1
#
_cell.length_a   1.000
_cell.length_b   1.000
_cell.length_c   1.000
_cell.angle_alpha   90.00
_cell.angle_beta   90.00
_cell.angle_gamma   90.00
#
_symmetry.space_group_name_H-M   'P 1'
#
loop_
_entity.id
_entity.type
_entity.pdbx_description
1 polymer ?
#
loop_
_entity_poly.entity_id
_entity_poly.type
_entity_poly.pdbx_seq_one_letter_code
_entity_poly.pdbx_strand_id
1 'polypeptide(L)' 'GFKMIVDGECDALPEQAFYMVGSIDEAFEKAKTIQ' A
#
# COMPACT_ATOMS: atom_id res chain seq x y z
N GLY A 1 -0.41 1.23 -9.50
CA GLY A 1 -1.54 1.17 -8.56
C GLY A 1 -2.10 -0.23 -8.50
N PHE A 2 -3.33 -0.44 -8.97
CA PHE A 2 -4.04 -1.73 -8.82
C PHE A 2 -3.29 -2.93 -9.41
N LYS A 3 -2.63 -2.76 -10.57
CA LYS A 3 -1.80 -3.80 -11.19
C LYS A 3 -0.68 -4.31 -10.26
N MET A 4 -0.01 -3.40 -9.54
CA MET A 4 1.07 -3.75 -8.61
C MET A 4 0.57 -4.52 -7.38
N ILE A 5 -0.69 -4.26 -6.98
CA ILE A 5 -1.35 -5.03 -5.92
C ILE A 5 -1.61 -6.46 -6.40
N VAL A 6 -2.19 -6.64 -7.59
CA VAL A 6 -2.48 -7.98 -8.12
C VAL A 6 -1.24 -8.75 -8.57
N ASP A 7 -0.17 -8.05 -8.97
CA ASP A 7 1.13 -8.64 -9.30
C ASP A 7 1.93 -9.02 -8.03
N GLY A 8 1.41 -8.71 -6.83
CA GLY A 8 2.02 -9.06 -5.54
C GLY A 8 3.17 -8.16 -5.10
N GLU A 9 3.46 -7.07 -5.82
CA GLU A 9 4.53 -6.13 -5.46
C GLU A 9 4.26 -5.38 -4.15
N CYS A 10 2.99 -5.38 -3.72
CA CYS A 10 2.50 -4.69 -2.53
C CYS A 10 2.27 -5.62 -1.32
N ASP A 11 2.57 -6.92 -1.44
CA ASP A 11 2.30 -7.92 -0.38
C ASP A 11 3.14 -7.70 0.90
N ALA A 12 4.25 -6.97 0.79
CA ALA A 12 5.08 -6.59 1.93
C ALA A 12 4.47 -5.45 2.78
N LEU A 13 3.45 -4.76 2.28
CA LEU A 13 2.83 -3.63 2.97
C LEU A 13 1.73 -4.13 3.93
N PRO A 14 1.64 -3.57 5.15
CA PRO A 14 0.56 -3.91 6.07
C PRO A 14 -0.79 -3.51 5.50
N GLU A 15 -1.82 -4.33 5.71
CA GLU A 15 -3.18 -4.10 5.18
C GLU A 15 -3.76 -2.72 5.56
N GLN A 16 -3.38 -2.19 6.73
CA GLN A 16 -3.77 -0.86 7.22
C GLN A 16 -3.23 0.28 6.36
N ALA A 17 -2.16 0.05 5.61
CA ALA A 17 -1.59 1.02 4.69
C ALA A 17 -2.52 1.32 3.51
N PHE A 18 -3.39 0.37 3.13
CA PHE A 18 -4.38 0.55 2.05
C PHE A 18 -5.69 1.16 2.54
N TYR A 19 -5.84 1.40 3.84
CA TYR A 19 -7.07 1.94 4.39
C TYR A 19 -7.15 3.45 4.18
N MET A 20 -8.20 3.93 3.48
CA MET A 20 -8.47 5.34 3.21
C MET A 20 -7.31 6.09 2.51
N VAL A 21 -6.73 5.48 1.49
CA VAL A 21 -5.72 6.12 0.60
C VAL A 21 -6.31 6.31 -0.80
N GLY A 22 -5.95 7.39 -1.47
CA GLY A 22 -6.41 7.66 -2.84
C GLY A 22 -5.50 7.01 -3.88
N SER A 23 -4.18 7.18 -3.71
CA SER A 23 -3.16 6.67 -4.61
C SER A 23 -2.33 5.55 -3.96
N ILE A 24 -1.65 4.76 -4.79
CA ILE A 24 -0.78 3.68 -4.29
C ILE A 24 0.44 4.25 -3.54
N ASP A 25 0.96 5.40 -3.97
CA ASP A 25 2.06 6.08 -3.31
C ASP A 25 1.71 6.44 -1.86
N GLU A 26 0.47 6.89 -1.60
CA GLU A 26 -0.02 7.16 -0.24
C GLU A 26 -0.07 5.89 0.61
N ALA A 27 -0.38 4.73 0.00
CA ALA A 27 -0.30 3.44 0.69
C ALA A 27 1.15 3.13 1.09
N PHE A 28 2.11 3.33 0.19
CA PHE A 28 3.53 3.14 0.50
C PHE A 28 4.04 4.09 1.57
N GLU A 29 3.62 5.35 1.57
CA GLU A 29 3.99 6.31 2.62
C GLU A 29 3.37 5.94 3.96
N LYS A 30 2.09 5.58 3.99
CA LYS A 30 1.40 5.16 5.21
C LYS A 30 1.96 3.88 5.78
N ALA A 31 2.34 2.92 4.93
CA ALA A 31 3.04 1.70 5.35
C ALA A 31 4.33 2.01 6.13
N LYS A 32 5.10 3.01 5.71
CA LYS A 32 6.33 3.43 6.42
C LYS A 32 6.07 4.03 7.80
N THR A 33 4.88 4.59 8.03
CA THR A 33 4.50 5.17 9.34
C THR A 33 3.94 4.16 10.33
N ILE A 34 3.46 3.03 9.82
CA ILE A 34 2.87 1.94 10.62
C ILE A 34 3.95 0.90 11.01
N GLN A 35 5.16 1.02 10.43
CA GLN A 35 6.30 0.14 10.68
C GLN A 35 7.13 0.55 11.90
#